data_AF-A0A386AZH9-F1
#
_entry.id   AF-A0A386AZH9-F1
#
_cell.length_a   1.000
_cell.length_b   1.000
_cell.length_c   1.000
_cell.angle_alpha   90.00
_cell.angle_beta   90.00
_cell.angle_gamma   90.00
#
_symmetry.space_group_name_H-M   'P 1'
#
loop_
_entity.id
_entity.type
_entity.pdbx_description
1 polymer ?
#
loop_
_entity_poly.entity_id
_entity_poly.type
_entity_poly.pdbx_seq_one_letter_code
_entity_poly.pdbx_strand_id
1 'polypeptide(L)'
;MFGYQLLHYVQDIQYSYYCNTWTGEKQHYFETSYRLDQVLVPLFLDISLQGLSVSTENLEKVHLENEHLINETLSKLDLTLDIYRSSNKFTEFIQSTMQPISSLANLWPKTKTEYFNRSQKTLSSWVTQHTANPLFKNTEIVEWFTNFFTLAKADSLGKFIQTFQQHIQNNQIYPLWDLMVVYKPSRVT
;
A
#
# COMPACT_ATOMS: atom_id res chain seq x y z
N MET A 1 -14.51 18.08 22.27
CA MET A 1 -15.43 17.46 21.29
C MET A 1 -15.47 15.92 21.41
N PHE A 2 -14.37 15.25 21.77
CA PHE A 2 -14.30 13.78 21.99
C PHE A 2 -15.23 13.25 23.11
N GLY A 3 -15.37 13.96 24.23
CA GLY A 3 -16.15 13.48 25.38
C GLY A 3 -17.64 13.24 25.09
N TYR A 4 -18.27 14.08 24.25
CA TYR A 4 -19.68 13.96 23.91
C TYR A 4 -19.97 12.76 23.00
N GLN A 5 -19.06 12.44 22.08
CA GLN A 5 -19.21 11.29 21.18
C GLN A 5 -19.01 9.97 21.92
N LEU A 6 -18.06 9.92 22.86
CA LEU A 6 -17.86 8.75 23.72
C LEU A 6 -19.08 8.52 24.62
N LEU A 7 -19.62 9.57 25.24
CA LEU A 7 -20.83 9.50 26.07
C LEU A 7 -22.04 8.97 25.29
N HIS A 8 -22.26 9.48 24.08
CA HIS A 8 -23.34 8.99 23.22
C HIS A 8 -23.15 7.52 22.82
N TYR A 9 -21.94 7.14 22.38
CA TYR A 9 -21.65 5.76 22.02
C TYR A 9 -21.88 4.81 23.21
N VAL A 10 -21.35 5.14 24.39
CA VAL A 10 -21.57 4.34 25.61
C VAL A 10 -23.05 4.23 25.93
N GLN A 11 -23.82 5.32 25.82
CA GLN A 11 -25.27 5.28 26.03
C GLN A 11 -26.00 4.35 25.03
N ASP A 12 -25.56 4.34 23.77
CA ASP A 12 -26.16 3.53 22.70
C ASP A 12 -25.84 2.03 22.87
N ILE A 13 -24.61 1.69 23.30
CA ILE A 13 -24.17 0.29 23.38
C ILE A 13 -24.26 -0.35 24.77
N GLN A 14 -24.50 0.40 25.85
CA GLN A 14 -24.53 -0.14 27.22
C GLN A 14 -25.54 -1.28 27.41
N TYR A 15 -26.65 -1.25 26.67
CA TYR A 15 -27.69 -2.29 26.75
C TYR A 15 -27.59 -3.33 25.65
N SER A 16 -26.65 -3.18 24.71
CA SER A 16 -26.43 -4.15 23.65
C SER A 16 -25.80 -5.41 24.23
N TYR A 17 -26.36 -6.56 23.89
CA TYR A 17 -25.88 -7.86 24.34
C TYR A 17 -25.90 -8.88 23.23
N TYR A 18 -25.12 -9.95 23.41
CA TYR A 18 -25.18 -11.16 22.61
C TYR A 18 -25.24 -12.36 23.55
N CYS A 19 -25.74 -13.49 23.05
CA CYS A 19 -25.67 -14.75 23.79
C CYS A 19 -24.49 -15.56 23.27
N ASN A 20 -23.66 -16.05 24.16
CA ASN A 20 -22.61 -16.99 23.81
C ASN A 20 -23.28 -18.24 23.21
N THR A 21 -22.89 -18.62 22.00
CA THR A 21 -23.50 -19.73 21.26
C THR A 21 -23.20 -21.11 21.86
N TRP A 22 -22.20 -21.21 22.74
CA TRP A 22 -21.78 -22.44 23.39
C TRP A 22 -22.34 -22.59 24.81
N THR A 23 -22.40 -21.50 25.58
CA THR A 23 -22.87 -21.52 26.98
C THR A 23 -24.30 -21.01 27.16
N GLY A 24 -24.86 -20.33 26.16
CA GLY A 24 -26.16 -19.66 26.24
C GLY A 24 -26.16 -18.41 27.13
N GLU A 25 -25.04 -18.07 27.76
CA GLU A 25 -24.94 -16.94 28.67
C GLU A 25 -25.02 -15.61 27.93
N LYS A 26 -25.79 -14.68 28.50
CA LYS A 26 -25.93 -13.31 28.01
C LYS A 26 -24.67 -12.51 28.37
N GLN A 27 -24.03 -11.92 27.38
CA GLN A 27 -22.86 -11.06 27.54
C GLN A 27 -23.14 -9.67 26.97
N HIS A 28 -22.75 -8.63 27.71
CA HIS A 28 -22.90 -7.24 27.29
C HIS A 28 -21.71 -6.81 26.45
N TYR A 29 -21.96 -6.23 25.27
CA TYR A 29 -20.90 -5.82 24.35
C TYR A 29 -19.92 -4.84 24.99
N PHE A 30 -20.43 -3.85 25.73
CA PHE A 30 -19.60 -2.87 26.41
C PHE A 30 -18.69 -3.52 27.47
N GLU A 31 -19.23 -4.41 28.29
CA GLU A 31 -18.48 -5.09 29.33
C GLU A 31 -17.43 -6.05 28.74
N THR A 32 -17.79 -6.83 27.71
CA THR A 32 -16.82 -7.68 27.00
C THR A 32 -15.71 -6.83 26.37
N SER A 33 -16.05 -5.74 25.68
CA SER A 33 -15.07 -4.83 25.07
C SER A 33 -14.13 -4.28 26.13
N TYR A 34 -14.67 -3.76 27.24
CA TYR A 34 -13.88 -3.21 28.32
C TYR A 34 -12.94 -4.25 28.96
N ARG A 35 -13.42 -5.48 29.19
CA ARG A 35 -12.59 -6.59 29.69
C ARG A 35 -11.49 -6.98 28.70
N LEU A 36 -11.79 -6.96 27.40
CA LEU A 36 -10.78 -7.21 26.36
C LEU A 36 -9.73 -6.10 26.34
N ASP A 37 -10.14 -4.83 26.43
CA ASP A 37 -9.21 -3.70 26.48
C ASP A 37 -8.29 -3.75 27.69
N GLN A 38 -8.80 -4.17 28.86
CA GLN A 38 -7.99 -4.38 30.06
C GLN A 38 -6.87 -5.42 29.88
N VAL A 39 -7.04 -6.37 28.97
CA VAL A 39 -6.02 -7.40 28.66
C VAL A 39 -5.14 -6.96 27.49
N LEU A 40 -5.74 -6.39 26.45
CA LEU A 40 -5.07 -6.03 25.21
C LEU A 40 -4.16 -4.81 25.37
N VAL A 41 -4.60 -3.76 26.08
CA VAL A 41 -3.83 -2.53 26.25
C VAL A 41 -2.47 -2.80 26.91
N PRO A 42 -2.37 -3.55 28.03
CA PRO A 42 -1.08 -3.94 28.60
C PRO A 42 -0.21 -4.73 27.62
N LEU A 43 -0.77 -5.69 26.89
CA LEU A 43 -0.01 -6.50 25.93
C LEU A 43 0.60 -5.64 24.80
N PHE A 44 -0.17 -4.70 24.26
CA PHE A 44 0.33 -3.79 23.24
C PHE A 44 1.38 -2.83 23.79
N LEU A 45 1.19 -2.34 25.01
CA LEU A 45 2.20 -1.53 25.71
C LEU A 45 3.50 -2.31 25.89
N ASP A 46 3.43 -3.57 26.34
CA ASP A 46 4.59 -4.43 26.54
C ASP A 46 5.36 -4.63 25.22
N ILE A 47 4.65 -4.94 24.12
CA ILE A 47 5.27 -5.09 22.79
C ILE A 47 5.91 -3.77 22.32
N SER A 48 5.23 -2.64 22.52
CA SER A 48 5.74 -1.32 22.15
C SER A 48 6.95 -0.90 22.98
N LEU A 49 7.07 -1.33 24.24
CA LEU A 49 8.23 -1.04 25.09
C LEU A 49 9.41 -1.97 24.79
N GLN A 50 9.14 -3.24 24.51
CA GLN A 50 10.18 -4.22 24.18
C GLN A 50 10.85 -3.91 22.84
N GLY A 51 10.06 -3.44 21.87
CA GLY A 51 10.53 -3.17 20.52
C GLY A 51 10.80 -4.44 19.72
N LEU A 52 10.82 -4.28 18.40
CA LEU A 52 11.11 -5.33 17.44
C LEU A 52 12.55 -5.17 16.97
N SER A 53 13.40 -6.16 17.22
CA SER A 53 14.78 -6.16 16.75
C SER A 53 14.84 -6.25 15.22
N VAL A 54 15.65 -5.39 14.63
CA VAL A 54 15.88 -5.32 13.18
C VAL A 54 17.36 -5.54 12.92
N SER A 55 17.67 -6.45 11.99
CA SER A 55 19.02 -6.58 11.44
C SER A 55 19.23 -5.49 10.39
N THR A 56 19.98 -4.46 10.76
CA THR A 56 20.33 -3.34 9.86
C THR A 56 21.19 -3.82 8.69
N GLU A 57 22.12 -4.75 8.93
CA GLU A 57 22.96 -5.36 7.90
C GLU A 57 22.12 -6.05 6.79
N ASN A 58 21.11 -6.84 7.19
CA ASN A 58 20.20 -7.47 6.22
C ASN A 58 19.38 -6.43 5.47
N LEU A 59 18.96 -5.36 6.15
CA LEU A 59 18.19 -4.27 5.54
C LEU A 59 19.00 -3.50 4.50
N GLU A 60 20.28 -3.22 4.78
CA GLU A 60 21.22 -2.60 3.84
C GLU A 60 21.47 -3.50 2.63
N LYS A 61 21.64 -4.80 2.85
CA LYS A 61 21.80 -5.77 1.75
C LYS A 61 20.58 -5.77 0.83
N VAL A 62 19.38 -5.86 1.39
CA VAL A 62 18.12 -5.83 0.61
C VAL A 62 17.96 -4.49 -0.10
N HIS A 63 18.38 -3.38 0.52
CA HIS A 63 18.33 -2.07 -0.11
C HIS A 63 19.20 -2.04 -1.39
N LEU A 64 20.45 -2.49 -1.30
CA LEU A 64 21.38 -2.55 -2.43
C LEU A 64 20.89 -3.48 -3.55
N GLU A 65 20.38 -4.66 -3.20
CA GLU A 65 19.78 -5.60 -4.15
C GLU A 65 18.58 -4.98 -4.88
N ASN A 66 17.75 -4.23 -4.15
CA ASN A 66 16.59 -3.55 -4.72
C ASN A 66 17.00 -2.36 -5.62
N GLU A 67 18.03 -1.60 -5.26
CA GLU A 67 18.57 -0.54 -6.13
C GLU A 67 19.14 -1.12 -7.43
N HIS A 68 19.86 -2.25 -7.36
CA HIS A 68 20.34 -2.95 -8.54
C HIS A 68 19.18 -3.39 -9.44
N LEU A 69 18.12 -3.98 -8.87
CA LEU A 69 16.93 -4.39 -9.60
C LEU A 69 16.21 -3.21 -10.27
N ILE A 70 16.11 -2.06 -9.59
CA ILE A 70 15.56 -0.82 -10.17
C ILE A 70 16.38 -0.39 -11.39
N ASN A 71 17.70 -0.34 -11.27
CA ASN A 71 18.56 0.09 -12.36
C ASN A 71 18.51 -0.89 -13.54
N GLU A 72 18.54 -2.19 -13.28
CA GLU A 72 18.43 -3.23 -14.30
C GLU A 72 17.09 -3.12 -15.06
N THR A 73 15.98 -2.94 -14.34
CA THR A 73 14.65 -2.83 -14.96
C THR A 73 14.45 -1.52 -15.69
N LEU A 74 15.02 -0.42 -15.21
CA LEU A 74 15.06 0.86 -15.94
C LEU A 74 15.81 0.72 -17.27
N SER A 75 16.97 0.06 -17.27
CA SER A 75 17.73 -0.21 -18.50
C SER A 75 16.94 -1.07 -19.50
N LYS A 76 16.20 -2.10 -19.05
CA LYS A 76 15.34 -2.91 -19.93
C LYS A 76 14.19 -2.13 -20.57
N LEU A 77 13.78 -1.02 -19.96
CA LEU A 77 12.67 -0.19 -20.42
C LEU A 77 13.13 1.04 -21.22
N ASP A 78 14.45 1.21 -21.41
CA ASP A 78 15.07 2.44 -21.93
C ASP A 78 14.64 3.70 -21.14
N LEU A 79 14.37 3.54 -19.85
CA LEU A 79 13.91 4.62 -18.96
C LEU A 79 15.03 5.10 -18.05
N THR A 80 14.99 6.39 -17.71
CA THR A 80 15.72 6.92 -16.56
C THR A 80 14.79 7.05 -15.37
N LEU A 81 15.35 7.09 -14.16
CA LEU A 81 14.58 7.24 -12.92
C LEU A 81 13.74 8.53 -12.91
N ASP A 82 14.27 9.60 -13.49
CA ASP A 82 13.61 10.90 -13.61
C ASP A 82 12.40 10.85 -14.56
N ILE A 83 12.54 10.17 -15.70
CA ILE A 83 11.41 9.92 -16.62
C ILE A 83 10.34 9.09 -15.92
N TYR A 84 10.72 7.99 -15.25
CA TYR A 84 9.78 7.12 -14.55
C TYR A 84 8.99 7.84 -13.44
N ARG A 85 9.62 8.78 -12.71
CA ARG A 85 8.98 9.48 -11.58
C ARG A 85 8.14 10.68 -12.01
N SER A 86 8.38 11.27 -13.17
CA SER A 86 7.66 12.45 -13.67
C SER A 86 6.61 12.07 -14.70
N SER A 87 5.33 12.32 -14.41
CA SER A 87 4.26 12.03 -15.38
C SER A 87 4.38 12.83 -16.67
N ASN A 88 4.93 14.06 -16.61
CA ASN A 88 5.17 14.85 -17.83
C ASN A 88 6.26 14.20 -18.70
N LYS A 89 7.45 13.95 -18.11
CA LYS A 89 8.58 13.33 -18.84
C LYS A 89 8.24 11.93 -19.34
N PHE A 90 7.48 11.16 -18.57
CA PHE A 90 6.97 9.86 -18.98
C PHE A 90 6.02 9.96 -20.19
N THR A 91 5.16 10.98 -20.22
CA THR A 91 4.26 11.23 -21.36
C THR A 91 5.07 11.57 -22.61
N GLU A 92 6.01 12.51 -22.50
CA GLU A 92 6.93 12.88 -23.58
C GLU A 92 7.72 11.67 -24.09
N PHE A 93 8.21 10.81 -23.19
CA PHE A 93 8.92 9.58 -23.54
C PHE A 93 8.03 8.63 -24.35
N ILE A 94 6.84 8.25 -23.85
CA ILE A 94 5.97 7.30 -24.55
C ILE A 94 5.53 7.85 -25.93
N GLN A 95 5.34 9.16 -26.05
CA GLN A 95 4.97 9.80 -27.31
C GLN A 95 6.12 9.90 -28.32
N SER A 96 7.36 10.04 -27.85
CA SER A 96 8.54 10.24 -28.71
C SER A 96 9.30 8.97 -29.06
N THR A 97 9.07 7.87 -28.32
CA THR A 97 9.83 6.63 -28.50
C THR A 97 9.38 5.85 -29.75
N MET A 98 10.33 5.30 -30.52
CA MET A 98 10.04 4.45 -31.70
C MET A 98 9.66 2.99 -31.37
N GLN A 99 9.66 2.63 -30.08
CA GLN A 99 9.30 1.32 -29.54
C GLN A 99 7.79 1.04 -29.76
N PRO A 100 7.37 -0.24 -29.85
CA PRO A 100 5.95 -0.59 -30.05
C PRO A 100 5.04 -0.04 -28.95
N ILE A 101 5.58 0.31 -27.77
CA ILE A 101 4.82 0.91 -26.68
C ILE A 101 4.19 2.27 -27.05
N SER A 102 4.79 3.03 -27.97
CA SER A 102 4.25 4.31 -28.42
C SER A 102 2.97 4.15 -29.25
N SER A 103 2.74 2.96 -29.85
CA SER A 103 1.48 2.63 -30.52
C SER A 103 0.28 2.66 -29.57
N LEU A 104 0.51 2.52 -28.26
CA LEU A 104 -0.52 2.61 -27.22
C LEU A 104 -0.79 4.04 -26.75
N ALA A 105 -0.04 5.05 -27.20
CA ALA A 105 -0.15 6.43 -26.71
C ALA A 105 -1.58 6.99 -26.77
N ASN A 106 -2.34 6.66 -27.82
CA ASN A 106 -3.72 7.12 -27.99
C ASN A 106 -4.72 6.41 -27.07
N LEU A 107 -4.37 5.25 -26.54
CA LEU A 107 -5.21 4.43 -25.65
C LEU A 107 -4.80 4.57 -24.19
N TRP A 108 -3.66 5.21 -23.92
CA TRP A 108 -3.05 5.24 -22.60
C TRP A 108 -3.94 5.98 -21.58
N PRO A 109 -4.16 5.43 -20.37
CA PRO A 109 -5.00 6.06 -19.37
C PRO A 109 -4.35 7.35 -18.86
N LYS A 110 -5.11 8.43 -18.73
CA LYS A 110 -4.59 9.73 -18.30
C LYS A 110 -4.87 10.06 -16.83
N THR A 111 -4.08 10.98 -16.28
CA THR A 111 -4.36 11.65 -15.00
C THR A 111 -5.37 12.78 -15.20
N LYS A 112 -5.79 13.42 -14.10
CA LYS A 112 -6.62 14.64 -14.14
C LYS A 112 -5.92 15.82 -14.84
N THR A 113 -4.60 15.78 -14.97
CA THR A 113 -3.76 16.79 -15.61
C THR A 113 -3.41 16.43 -17.06
N GLU A 114 -4.16 15.51 -17.67
CA GLU A 114 -4.00 15.05 -19.06
C GLU A 114 -2.69 14.31 -19.41
N TYR A 115 -1.78 14.15 -18.45
CA TYR A 115 -0.58 13.33 -18.60
C TYR A 115 -0.88 11.83 -18.50
N PHE A 116 0.00 11.00 -19.05
CA PHE A 116 -0.11 9.55 -18.93
C PHE A 116 0.00 9.08 -17.48
N ASN A 117 -0.95 8.21 -17.12
CA ASN A 117 -1.00 7.58 -15.82
C ASN A 117 0.04 6.45 -15.75
N ARG A 118 0.78 6.43 -14.65
CA ARG A 118 1.88 5.50 -14.38
C ARG A 118 1.64 4.63 -13.14
N SER A 119 0.46 4.72 -12.54
CA SER A 119 0.09 3.92 -11.38
C SER A 119 -0.04 2.45 -11.77
N GLN A 120 0.67 1.57 -11.05
CA GLN A 120 0.56 0.13 -11.23
C GLN A 120 -0.91 -0.34 -11.16
N LYS A 121 -1.70 0.19 -10.24
CA LYS A 121 -3.11 -0.19 -10.09
C LYS A 121 -3.94 0.18 -11.32
N THR A 122 -3.81 1.42 -11.80
CA THR A 122 -4.55 1.89 -12.97
C THR A 122 -4.11 1.14 -14.23
N LEU A 123 -2.79 1.00 -14.44
CA LEU A 123 -2.25 0.33 -15.62
C LEU A 123 -2.56 -1.16 -15.63
N SER A 124 -2.47 -1.87 -14.50
CA SER A 124 -2.83 -3.29 -14.41
C SER A 124 -4.31 -3.53 -14.75
N SER A 125 -5.21 -2.69 -14.22
CA SER A 125 -6.63 -2.75 -14.59
C SER A 125 -6.85 -2.47 -16.07
N TRP A 126 -6.17 -1.45 -16.60
CA TRP A 126 -6.32 -1.04 -18.00
C TRP A 126 -5.79 -2.11 -18.98
N VAL A 127 -4.62 -2.71 -18.71
CA VAL A 127 -4.07 -3.84 -19.48
C VAL A 127 -5.06 -5.01 -19.50
N THR A 128 -5.63 -5.35 -18.34
CA THR A 128 -6.59 -6.47 -18.22
C THR A 128 -7.85 -6.22 -19.07
N GLN A 129 -8.35 -4.97 -19.08
CA GLN A 129 -9.52 -4.57 -19.88
C GLN A 129 -9.27 -4.59 -21.39
N HIS A 130 -8.01 -4.43 -21.83
CA HIS A 130 -7.65 -4.36 -23.25
C HIS A 130 -6.99 -5.64 -23.78
N THR A 131 -7.09 -6.76 -23.06
CA THR A 131 -6.54 -8.06 -23.48
C THR A 131 -7.06 -8.55 -24.84
N ALA A 132 -8.25 -8.13 -25.26
CA ALA A 132 -8.80 -8.44 -26.59
C ALA A 132 -8.16 -7.63 -27.73
N ASN A 133 -7.54 -6.48 -27.44
CA ASN A 133 -6.93 -5.62 -28.45
C ASN A 133 -5.63 -6.28 -29.00
N PRO A 134 -5.47 -6.40 -30.33
CA PRO A 134 -4.30 -7.05 -30.95
C PRO A 134 -2.94 -6.50 -30.49
N LEU A 135 -2.86 -5.21 -30.14
CA LEU A 135 -1.61 -4.60 -29.66
C LEU A 135 -1.13 -5.26 -28.35
N PHE A 136 -2.03 -5.70 -27.48
CA PHE A 136 -1.69 -6.37 -26.22
C PHE A 136 -1.33 -7.85 -26.41
N LYS A 137 -1.36 -8.36 -27.65
CA LYS A 137 -0.81 -9.67 -28.02
C LYS A 137 0.62 -9.58 -28.53
N ASN A 138 1.15 -8.37 -28.74
CA ASN A 138 2.55 -8.17 -29.11
C ASN A 138 3.45 -8.50 -27.90
N THR A 139 4.41 -9.41 -28.11
CA THR A 139 5.33 -9.89 -27.08
C THR A 139 6.18 -8.78 -26.48
N GLU A 140 6.64 -7.82 -27.29
CA GLU A 140 7.45 -6.70 -26.82
C GLU A 140 6.65 -5.76 -25.90
N ILE A 141 5.37 -5.54 -26.19
CA ILE A 141 4.46 -4.75 -25.35
C ILE A 141 4.20 -5.46 -24.01
N VAL A 142 3.94 -6.77 -24.06
CA VAL A 142 3.71 -7.58 -22.86
C VAL A 142 4.96 -7.62 -21.97
N GLU A 143 6.14 -7.80 -22.58
CA GLU A 143 7.42 -7.77 -21.88
C GLU A 143 7.68 -6.40 -21.26
N TRP A 144 7.40 -5.31 -21.99
CA TRP A 144 7.51 -3.95 -21.47
C TRP A 144 6.64 -3.76 -20.21
N PHE A 145 5.36 -4.17 -20.23
CA PHE A 145 4.51 -4.07 -19.04
C PHE A 145 4.99 -4.95 -17.89
N THR A 146 5.53 -6.13 -18.19
CA THR A 146 6.08 -7.04 -17.18
C THR A 146 7.27 -6.40 -16.46
N ASN A 147 8.20 -5.82 -17.23
CA ASN A 147 9.35 -5.09 -16.70
C ASN A 147 8.91 -3.82 -15.94
N PHE A 148 7.93 -3.07 -16.47
CA PHE A 148 7.39 -1.88 -15.82
C PHE A 148 6.73 -2.19 -14.47
N PHE A 149 5.95 -3.26 -14.38
CA PHE A 149 5.34 -3.68 -13.11
C PHE A 149 6.35 -4.24 -12.11
N THR A 150 7.44 -4.83 -12.60
CA THR A 150 8.57 -5.24 -11.75
C THR A 150 9.26 -4.01 -11.15
N LEU A 151 9.56 -3.01 -11.99
CA LEU A 151 10.10 -1.72 -11.55
C LEU A 151 9.18 -1.04 -10.52
N ALA A 152 7.86 -1.01 -10.77
CA ALA A 152 6.91 -0.39 -9.86
C ALA A 152 6.91 -1.05 -8.47
N LYS A 153 7.00 -2.39 -8.41
CA LYS A 153 7.13 -3.12 -7.15
C LYS A 153 8.46 -2.83 -6.46
N ALA A 154 9.58 -2.81 -7.19
CA ALA A 154 10.90 -2.52 -6.65
C ALA A 154 11.00 -1.09 -6.10
N ASP A 155 10.50 -0.07 -6.82
CA ASP A 155 10.44 1.32 -6.33
C ASP A 155 9.53 1.46 -5.09
N SER A 156 8.42 0.71 -5.04
CA SER A 156 7.56 0.66 -3.84
C SER A 156 8.28 0.05 -2.63
N LEU A 157 9.01 -1.05 -2.84
CA LEU A 157 9.80 -1.69 -1.79
C LEU A 157 10.94 -0.77 -1.33
N GLY A 158 11.63 -0.10 -2.26
CA GLY A 158 12.70 0.85 -1.95
C GLY A 158 12.21 2.01 -1.08
N LYS A 159 11.05 2.58 -1.42
CA LYS A 159 10.39 3.61 -0.58
C LYS A 159 10.02 3.07 0.79
N PHE A 160 9.48 1.86 0.86
CA PHE A 160 9.16 1.22 2.13
C PHE A 160 10.41 1.05 3.00
N ILE A 161 11.51 0.52 2.45
CA ILE A 161 12.79 0.35 3.17
C ILE A 161 13.29 1.70 3.67
N GLN A 162 13.28 2.73 2.83
CA GLN A 162 13.73 4.07 3.21
C GLN A 162 12.90 4.65 4.37
N THR A 163 11.57 4.53 4.31
CA THR A 163 10.70 4.95 5.43
C THR A 163 10.93 4.10 6.67
N PHE A 164 11.06 2.79 6.52
CA PHE A 164 11.28 1.86 7.62
C PHE A 164 12.59 2.15 8.36
N GLN A 165 13.67 2.47 7.63
CA GLN A 165 14.96 2.89 8.20
C GLN A 165 14.85 4.13 9.08
N GLN A 166 13.98 5.09 8.73
CA GLN A 166 13.77 6.30 9.53
C GLN A 166 13.16 6.01 10.92
N HIS A 167 12.55 4.84 11.10
CA HIS A 167 11.92 4.42 12.35
C HIS A 167 12.81 3.51 13.20
N ILE A 168 14.00 3.12 12.72
CA ILE A 168 14.94 2.29 13.48
C ILE A 168 15.70 3.15 14.49
N GLN A 169 15.65 2.74 15.75
CA GLN A 169 16.43 3.34 16.84
C GLN A 169 17.11 2.21 17.60
N ASN A 170 18.44 2.26 17.76
CA ASN A 170 19.22 1.22 18.45
C ASN A 170 18.94 -0.21 17.94
N ASN A 171 18.83 -0.38 16.61
CA ASN A 171 18.47 -1.66 15.95
C ASN A 171 17.09 -2.21 16.37
N GLN A 172 16.19 -1.34 16.82
CA GLN A 172 14.82 -1.70 17.18
C GLN A 172 13.81 -0.75 16.53
N ILE A 173 12.58 -1.25 16.39
CA ILE A 173 11.40 -0.46 16.03
C ILE A 173 10.36 -0.62 17.12
N TYR A 174 9.77 0.49 17.53
CA TYR A 174 8.72 0.52 18.56
C TYR A 174 7.39 0.83 17.88
N PRO A 175 6.55 -0.18 17.58
CA PRO A 175 5.29 0.04 16.88
C PRO A 175 4.32 0.84 17.74
N LEU A 176 3.49 1.65 17.09
CA LEU A 176 2.35 2.31 17.70
C LEU A 176 1.07 1.59 17.29
N TRP A 177 0.20 1.33 18.25
CA TRP A 177 -1.06 0.62 18.04
C TRP A 177 -2.22 1.60 18.14
N ASP A 178 -3.04 1.69 17.09
CA ASP A 178 -4.33 2.37 17.14
C ASP A 178 -5.39 1.37 17.60
N LEU A 179 -5.64 1.34 18.91
CA LEU A 179 -6.63 0.45 19.53
C LEU A 179 -8.07 0.98 19.40
N MET A 180 -8.21 2.24 18.97
CA MET A 180 -9.48 2.94 18.86
C MET A 180 -9.75 3.16 17.38
N VAL A 181 -10.08 2.09 16.65
CA VAL A 181 -10.47 2.20 15.24
C VAL A 181 -11.56 3.26 15.10
N VAL A 182 -11.24 4.33 14.38
CA VAL A 182 -12.23 5.34 13.98
C VAL A 182 -13.28 4.62 13.16
N TYR A 183 -14.48 4.44 13.74
CA TYR A 183 -15.66 3.99 13.01
C TYR A 183 -15.88 4.96 11.85
N LYS A 184 -15.47 4.56 10.64
CA LYS A 184 -15.93 5.21 9.42
C LYS A 184 -17.27 4.57 9.12
N PRO A 185 -18.41 5.24 9.38
CA PRO A 185 -19.67 4.71 8.92
C PRO A 185 -19.54 4.48 7.42
N SER A 186 -19.73 3.23 7.01
CA SER A 186 -19.95 2.87 5.62
C SER A 186 -21.00 3.84 5.11
N ARG A 187 -20.64 4.71 4.15
CA ARG A 187 -21.68 5.40 3.38
C ARG A 187 -22.48 4.30 2.70
N VAL A 188 -23.62 3.97 3.29
CA VAL A 188 -24.67 3.26 2.60
C VAL A 188 -25.00 4.14 1.39
N THR A 189 -24.87 3.53 0.22
CA THR A 189 -25.12 4.06 -1.11
C THR A 189 -26.43 4.82 -1.21
#